data_AF-A0A956EZP7-F1
#
_entry.id   AF-A0A956EZP7-F1
#
_cell.length_a   1.000
_cell.length_b   1.000
_cell.length_c   1.000
_cell.angle_alpha   90.00
_cell.angle_beta   90.00
_cell.angle_gamma   90.00
#
_symmetry.space_group_name_H-M   'P 1'
#
loop_
_entity.id
_entity.type
_entity.pdbx_description
1 polymer ?
#
loop_
_entity_poly.entity_id
_entity_poly.type
_entity_poly.pdbx_seq_one_letter_code
_entity_poly.pdbx_strand_id
1 'polypeptide(L)' 'MSVGPWQIVLIALVVLVLFGASRLGDIGKGLGEGIRNFKKGIAGEDEEEEPSKEPKEPKQLTEGSGAKSSSKSKQEENS' A
#
# COMPACT_ATOMS: atom_id res chain seq x y z
N MET A 1 -0.52 7.15 -38.21
CA MET A 1 -0.29 7.78 -36.90
C MET A 1 -0.78 6.83 -35.83
N SER A 2 0.14 6.08 -35.22
CA SER A 2 -0.25 5.07 -34.23
C SER A 2 -0.40 5.75 -32.87
N VAL A 3 -1.52 5.48 -32.20
CA VAL A 3 -1.67 5.78 -30.78
C VAL A 3 -0.61 4.97 -30.03
N GLY A 4 0.45 5.65 -29.63
CA GLY A 4 1.56 5.07 -28.92
C GLY A 4 1.31 5.06 -27.41
N PRO A 5 2.17 4.38 -26.65
CA PRO A 5 2.14 4.41 -25.18
C PRO A 5 2.16 5.85 -24.63
N TRP A 6 2.77 6.79 -25.36
CA TRP A 6 2.87 8.19 -25.00
C TRP A 6 1.51 8.90 -24.85
N GLN A 7 0.56 8.62 -25.76
CA GLN A 7 -0.79 9.18 -25.70
C GLN A 7 -1.58 8.62 -24.51
N ILE A 8 -1.41 7.33 -24.20
CA ILE A 8 -2.08 6.69 -23.05
C ILE A 8 -1.61 7.33 -21.74
N VAL A 9 -0.31 7.58 -21.59
CA VAL A 9 0.24 8.26 -20.40
C VAL A 9 -0.33 9.67 -20.24
N LEU A 10 -0.45 10.43 -21.34
CA LEU A 10 -1.04 11.77 -21.33
C LEU A 10 -2.50 11.76 -20.86
N ILE A 11 -3.31 10.82 -21.36
CA ILE A 11 -4.70 10.66 -20.95
C ILE A 11 -4.78 10.23 -19.48
N ALA A 12 -3.95 9.27 -19.06
CA ALA A 12 -3.90 8.82 -17.67
C ALA A 12 -3.54 9.97 -16.72
N LEU A 13 -2.64 10.87 -17.12
CA LEU A 13 -2.29 12.06 -16.33
C LEU A 13 -3.50 12.98 -16.13
N VAL A 14 -4.27 13.25 -17.19
CA VAL A 14 -5.47 14.10 -17.11
C VAL A 14 -6.52 13.46 -16.19
N VAL A 15 -6.77 12.15 -16.35
CA VAL A 15 -7.70 11.40 -15.48
C VAL A 15 -7.21 11.42 -14.03
N LEU A 16 -5.92 11.25 -13.78
CA LEU A 16 -5.33 11.30 -12.45
C LEU A 16 -5.52 12.66 -11.77
N VAL A 17 -5.47 13.76 -12.52
CA VAL A 17 -5.74 15.10 -11.98
C VAL A 17 -7.21 15.30 -11.66
N LEU A 18 -8.13 14.80 -12.49
CA LEU A 18 -9.58 14.93 -12.27
C LEU A 18 -10.09 14.06 -11.12
N PHE A 19 -9.63 12.81 -11.06
CA PHE A 19 -10.10 11.83 -10.07
C PHE A 19 -9.19 11.75 -8.83
N GLY A 20 -7.93 12.18 -8.95
CA GLY A 20 -6.92 12.05 -7.90
C GLY A 20 -6.29 10.65 -7.85
N ALA A 21 -5.06 10.57 -7.33
CA ALA A 21 -4.36 9.29 -7.12
C ALA A 21 -5.05 8.38 -6.09
N SER A 22 -5.72 8.96 -5.09
CA SER A 22 -6.43 8.20 -4.05
C SER A 22 -7.58 7.39 -4.63
N ARG A 23 -8.44 7.99 -5.47
CA ARG A 23 -9.59 7.28 -6.06
C ARG A 23 -9.16 6.15 -6.98
N LEU A 24 -8.17 6.37 -7.83
CA LEU A 24 -7.65 5.34 -8.72
C LEU A 24 -6.97 4.20 -7.94
N GLY A 25 -6.27 4.53 -6.85
CA GLY A 25 -5.66 3.56 -5.94
C GLY A 25 -6.69 2.73 -5.18
N ASP A 26 -7.75 3.34 -4.66
CA ASP A 26 -8.81 2.64 -3.93
C ASP A 26 -9.54 1.63 -4.83
N ILE A 27 -9.89 2.05 -6.06
CA ILE A 27 -10.52 1.18 -7.05
C ILE A 27 -9.55 0.09 -7.52
N GLY A 28 -8.28 0.44 -7.74
CA GLY A 28 -7.23 -0.49 -8.15
C GLY A 28 -6.95 -1.59 -7.12
N LYS A 29 -6.98 -1.27 -5.82
CA LYS A 29 -6.84 -2.26 -4.74
C LYS A 29 -7.97 -3.29 -4.77
N GLY A 30 -9.22 -2.84 -4.82
CA GLY A 30 -10.38 -3.74 -4.88
C GLY A 30 -10.43 -4.57 -6.16
N LEU A 31 -10.12 -3.97 -7.31
CA LEU A 31 -10.04 -4.69 -8.59
C LEU A 31 -8.89 -5.70 -8.60
N GLY A 32 -7.73 -5.33 -8.04
CA GLY A 32 -6.55 -6.18 -7.96
C GLY A 32 -6.75 -7.40 -7.08
N GLU A 33 -7.38 -7.25 -5.92
CA GLU A 33 -7.78 -8.36 -5.06
C GLU A 33 -8.80 -9.27 -5.76
N GLY A 34 -9.81 -8.69 -6.42
CA GLY A 34 -10.80 -9.45 -7.19
C GLY A 34 -10.18 -10.28 -8.32
N ILE A 35 -9.27 -9.69 -9.10
CA ILE A 35 -8.54 -10.39 -10.16
C ILE A 35 -7.61 -11.47 -9.58
N ARG A 36 -6.94 -11.20 -8.44
CA ARG A 36 -6.07 -12.17 -7.77
C ARG A 36 -6.85 -13.37 -7.28
N ASN A 37 -8.02 -13.16 -6.67
CA ASN A 37 -8.90 -14.23 -6.22
C ASN A 37 -9.53 -14.99 -7.39
N PHE A 38 -9.93 -14.29 -8.45
CA PHE A 38 -10.43 -14.91 -9.68
C PHE A 38 -9.37 -15.80 -10.33
N LYS A 39 -8.12 -15.32 -10.39
CA LYS A 39 -7.01 -16.10 -10.94
C LYS A 39 -6.67 -17.30 -10.06
N LYS A 40 -6.67 -17.16 -8.74
CA LYS A 40 -6.53 -18.30 -7.81
C LYS A 40 -7.62 -19.35 -8.00
N GLY A 41 -8.87 -18.93 -8.13
CA GLY A 41 -10.01 -19.84 -8.35
C GLY A 41 -9.95 -20.56 -9.70
N ILE A 42 -9.39 -19.93 -10.73
CA ILE A 42 -9.20 -20.54 -12.06
C ILE A 42 -7.95 -21.42 -12.13
N ALA A 43 -6.88 -21.06 -11.42
CA ALA A 43 -5.60 -21.77 -11.45
C ALA A 43 -5.64 -23.12 -10.72
N GLY A 44 -6.66 -23.37 -9.88
CA GLY A 44 -6.74 -24.58 -9.08
C GLY A 44 -5.86 -24.51 -7.83
N GLU A 45 -6.24 -25.27 -6.81
CA GLU A 45 -5.79 -25.19 -5.41
C GLU A 45 -4.30 -25.51 -5.17
N ASP A 46 -3.50 -25.73 -6.22
CA ASP A 46 -2.12 -26.23 -6.14
C ASP A 46 -1.02 -25.12 -6.15
N GLU A 47 -1.37 -23.85 -6.36
CA GLU A 47 -0.42 -22.74 -6.16
C GLU A 47 -0.61 -22.13 -4.76
N GLU A 48 -0.18 -22.88 -3.74
CA GLU A 48 -0.02 -22.38 -2.37
C GLU A 48 1.01 -21.24 -2.30
N GLU A 49 0.50 -20.09 -1.83
CA GLU A 49 1.19 -19.05 -1.08
C GLU A 49 2.50 -18.45 -1.66
N GLU A 50 2.35 -17.38 -2.46
CA GLU A 50 3.28 -16.27 -2.33
C GLU A 50 2.80 -15.29 -1.24
N PRO A 51 3.65 -14.95 -0.25
CA PRO A 51 3.32 -13.99 0.80
C PRO A 51 3.19 -12.60 0.17
N SER A 52 1.96 -12.19 -0.09
CA SER A 52 1.66 -10.83 -0.55
C SER A 52 1.97 -9.87 0.57
N LYS A 53 3.14 -9.23 0.48
CA LYS A 53 3.62 -8.14 1.33
C LYS A 53 2.47 -7.26 1.79
N GLU A 54 2.22 -7.30 3.09
CA GLU A 54 1.41 -6.32 3.79
C GLU A 54 1.94 -4.91 3.47
N PRO A 55 1.12 -4.01 2.93
CA PRO A 55 1.44 -2.59 2.95
C PRO A 55 1.46 -2.15 4.41
N LYS A 56 2.66 -2.08 4.98
CA LYS A 56 2.90 -1.42 6.27
C LYS A 56 2.21 -0.06 6.22
N GLU A 57 1.34 0.17 7.20
CA GLU A 57 0.59 1.40 7.39
C GLU A 57 1.48 2.63 7.13
N PRO A 58 0.97 3.68 6.46
CA PRO A 58 1.66 4.96 6.45
C PRO A 58 1.69 5.45 7.89
N LYS A 59 2.88 5.44 8.49
CA LYS A 59 3.15 6.06 9.78
C LYS A 59 2.58 7.47 9.75
N GLN A 60 1.56 7.66 10.58
CA GLN A 60 1.00 8.97 10.87
C GLN A 60 2.14 9.89 11.32
N LEU A 61 2.25 11.00 10.60
CA LEU A 61 2.49 12.35 11.11
C LEU A 61 3.32 12.42 12.40
N THR A 62 4.57 12.82 12.21
CA THR A 62 5.52 13.32 13.21
C THR A 62 4.83 14.03 14.38
N GLU A 63 4.95 13.42 15.56
CA GLU A 63 4.66 14.00 16.86
C GLU A 63 5.38 15.34 17.03
N GLY A 64 4.60 16.43 17.03
CA GLY A 64 4.99 17.67 17.66
C GLY A 64 4.64 17.64 19.13
N SER A 65 5.56 18.15 19.95
CA SER A 65 5.34 18.70 21.28
C SER A 65 5.21 17.72 22.47
N GLY A 66 6.29 17.64 23.24
CA GLY A 66 6.23 18.16 24.61
C GLY A 66 6.28 17.16 25.76
N ALA A 67 7.22 17.43 26.66
CA ALA A 67 7.17 17.20 28.11
C ALA A 67 7.41 15.78 28.67
N LYS A 68 8.68 15.56 29.07
CA LYS A 68 9.08 15.43 30.49
C LYS A 68 8.28 14.45 31.37
N SER A 69 8.82 13.25 31.59
CA SER A 69 8.73 12.51 32.86
C SER A 69 9.79 11.39 32.86
N SER A 70 11.02 11.63 33.31
CA SER A 70 11.48 11.35 34.67
C SER A 70 10.93 10.07 35.32
N SER A 71 11.88 9.21 35.70
CA SER A 71 11.95 8.38 36.92
C SER A 71 11.56 6.89 36.87
N LYS A 72 12.52 6.09 37.40
CA LYS A 72 12.40 4.74 38.01
C LYS A 72 12.24 3.60 36.98
N SER A 73 12.98 2.49 37.01
CA SER A 73 13.69 1.81 38.09
C SER A 73 14.45 0.60 37.51
N LYS A 74 15.65 0.35 38.08
CA LYS A 74 16.11 -0.95 38.61
C LYS A 74 16.18 -2.12 37.62
N GLN A 75 17.42 -2.51 37.26
CA GLN A 75 17.91 -3.92 37.22
C GLN A 75 19.18 -4.00 36.37
N GLU A 76 20.34 -3.97 37.01
CA GLU A 76 21.47 -4.78 36.52
C GLU A 76 22.24 -5.24 37.75
N GLU A 77 21.74 -6.37 38.26
CA GLU A 77 22.42 -7.29 39.13
C GLU A 77 23.26 -8.20 38.21
N ASN A 78 24.50 -8.47 38.62
CA ASN A 78 25.34 -9.59 38.19
C ASN A 78 26.38 -9.36 37.05
N SER A 79 27.48 -8.67 37.37
CA SER A 79 28.84 -9.27 37.53
C SER A 79 29.88 -8.18 37.83
#